data_AF-A0A959PRL3-F1
#
_entry.id   AF-A0A959PRL3-F1
#
_cell.length_a   1.000
_cell.length_b   1.000
_cell.length_c   1.000
_cell.angle_alpha   90.00
_cell.angle_beta   90.00
_cell.angle_gamma   90.00
#
_symmetry.space_group_name_H-M   'P 1'
#
loop_
_entity.id
_entity.type
_entity.pdbx_description
1 polymer ?
#
loop_
_entity_poly.entity_id
_entity_poly.type
_entity_poly.pdbx_seq_one_letter_code
_entity_poly.pdbx_strand_id
1 'polypeptide(L)'
;MKWISSLLIFLLCTFYIQCTKKVGEIKETNKTDNAVSKPTSKVHFVPNVLLTEVMNIAESEGKLIYMDVNAKWCTPCKMMQKDVYTDTETAQFLNENFVNHYVDVEVDEGPDIKLIFNIHVLPTLFILDSKGREVSRHEGALYHHDLMNFCNAALIKYRDGK
;
A
#
# COMPACT_ATOMS: atom_id res chain seq x y z
N MET A 1 53.68 4.28 37.45
CA MET A 1 53.11 2.95 37.77
C MET A 1 51.69 3.21 38.28
N LYS A 2 50.59 3.11 37.55
CA LYS A 2 50.25 2.38 36.31
C LYS A 2 49.42 3.34 35.43
N TRP A 3 50.00 3.75 34.30
CA TRP A 3 49.28 4.30 33.15
C TRP A 3 49.27 3.15 32.14
N ILE A 4 48.13 2.49 31.92
CA ILE A 4 47.76 1.61 30.80
C ILE A 4 46.39 1.01 31.20
N SER A 5 45.30 1.68 30.84
CA SER A 5 43.98 1.04 30.77
C SER A 5 43.04 1.68 29.74
N SER A 6 43.54 2.57 28.87
CA SER A 6 42.76 3.22 27.81
C SER A 6 43.11 2.74 26.39
N LEU A 7 43.95 1.71 26.24
CA LEU A 7 44.40 1.20 24.94
C LEU A 7 43.78 -0.16 24.55
N LEU A 8 42.91 -0.74 25.39
CA LEU A 8 42.28 -2.06 25.15
C LEU A 8 40.81 -1.98 24.73
N ILE A 9 40.20 -0.79 24.69
CA ILE A 9 38.83 -0.59 24.19
C ILE A 9 38.84 0.00 22.76
N PHE A 10 39.92 0.64 22.33
CA PHE A 10 40.10 1.10 20.94
C PHE A 10 40.54 0.00 19.96
N LEU A 11 40.90 -1.19 20.45
CA LEU A 11 41.30 -2.36 19.64
C LEU A 11 40.16 -3.33 19.32
N LEU A 12 38.93 -3.07 19.76
CA LEU A 12 37.72 -3.80 19.35
C LEU A 12 36.87 -3.04 18.32
N CYS A 13 37.15 -1.75 18.08
CA CYS A 13 36.44 -0.94 17.08
C CYS A 13 37.08 -0.92 15.69
N THR A 14 38.28 -1.46 15.50
CA THR A 14 38.96 -1.47 14.18
C THR A 14 38.92 -2.83 13.47
N PHE A 15 38.28 -3.86 14.04
CA PHE A 15 38.13 -5.18 13.41
C PHE A 15 36.77 -5.40 12.72
N TYR A 16 35.80 -4.50 12.89
CA TYR A 16 34.48 -4.61 12.24
C TYR A 16 34.36 -3.80 10.94
N ILE A 17 35.41 -3.06 10.57
CA ILE A 17 35.46 -2.29 9.33
C ILE A 17 36.51 -2.95 8.43
N GLN A 18 36.06 -3.50 7.30
CA GLN A 18 36.84 -3.92 6.12
C GLN A 18 37.11 -5.43 5.89
N CYS A 19 36.09 -6.18 5.45
CA CYS A 19 36.18 -7.19 4.37
C CYS A 19 34.78 -7.79 4.19
N THR A 20 34.03 -7.47 3.13
CA THR A 20 34.27 -8.03 1.80
C THR A 20 34.09 -7.01 0.68
N LYS A 21 35.12 -6.95 -0.17
CA LYS A 21 35.14 -6.26 -1.46
C LYS A 21 34.10 -6.84 -2.42
N LYS A 22 33.38 -5.94 -3.10
CA LYS A 22 33.23 -5.85 -4.56
C LYS A 22 33.06 -7.17 -5.33
N VAL A 23 31.80 -7.62 -5.47
CA VAL A 23 31.31 -8.30 -6.67
C VAL A 23 30.88 -7.15 -7.60
N GLY A 24 31.61 -6.83 -8.65
CA GLY A 24 31.57 -7.56 -9.92
C GLY A 24 30.54 -6.87 -10.82
N GLU A 25 30.98 -5.95 -11.68
CA GLU A 25 30.17 -5.39 -12.76
C GLU A 25 29.63 -6.53 -13.63
N ILE A 26 28.31 -6.71 -13.63
CA ILE A 26 27.61 -7.46 -14.66
C ILE A 26 26.83 -6.42 -15.49
N LYS A 27 27.47 -6.09 -16.61
CA LYS A 27 26.98 -5.54 -17.88
C LYS A 27 25.49 -5.16 -17.90
N GLU A 28 25.23 -3.87 -18.08
CA GLU A 28 24.09 -3.39 -18.85
C GLU A 28 24.08 -4.10 -20.21
N THR A 29 23.26 -5.12 -20.36
CA THR A 29 22.82 -5.57 -21.67
C THR A 29 21.42 -5.04 -21.89
N ASN A 30 21.36 -3.91 -22.58
CA ASN A 30 20.16 -3.47 -23.29
C ASN A 30 19.64 -4.63 -24.15
N LYS A 31 18.48 -5.16 -23.77
CA LYS A 31 17.58 -5.82 -24.70
C LYS A 31 16.19 -5.25 -24.49
N THR A 32 15.85 -4.35 -25.39
CA THR A 32 14.55 -3.74 -25.58
C THR A 32 13.50 -4.81 -25.85
N ASP A 33 12.67 -5.11 -24.85
CA ASP A 33 11.37 -5.72 -25.05
C ASP A 33 10.32 -4.79 -24.39
N ASN A 34 9.81 -3.86 -25.20
CA ASN A 34 8.57 -3.07 -25.03
C ASN A 34 8.29 -2.43 -23.66
N ALA A 35 8.91 -1.28 -23.39
CA ALA A 35 8.47 -0.36 -22.35
C ALA A 35 7.21 0.42 -22.80
N VAL A 36 6.03 -0.14 -22.56
CA VAL A 36 4.84 0.68 -22.26
C VAL A 36 4.94 0.97 -20.76
N SER A 37 5.41 2.15 -20.38
CA SER A 37 5.46 2.55 -18.98
C SER A 37 4.05 2.54 -18.41
N LYS A 38 3.82 1.63 -17.45
CA LYS A 38 2.58 1.58 -16.66
C LYS A 38 2.35 2.97 -16.04
N PRO A 39 1.14 3.54 -16.08
CA PRO A 39 0.84 4.77 -15.33
C PRO A 39 1.17 4.53 -13.86
N THR A 40 2.13 5.27 -13.32
CA THR A 40 2.51 5.18 -11.91
C THR A 40 1.44 5.92 -11.11
N SER A 41 0.62 5.17 -10.38
CA SER A 41 -0.37 5.74 -9.45
C SER A 41 0.28 6.75 -8.50
N LYS A 42 -0.45 7.82 -8.19
CA LYS A 42 -0.10 8.81 -7.15
C LYS A 42 -0.66 8.46 -5.77
N VAL A 43 -1.55 7.47 -5.69
CA VAL A 43 -2.06 6.95 -4.42
C VAL A 43 -0.98 6.07 -3.80
N HIS A 44 -0.68 6.30 -2.52
CA HIS A 44 0.30 5.55 -1.76
C HIS A 44 -0.35 4.28 -1.18
N PHE A 45 -0.42 3.24 -2.00
CA PHE A 45 -0.80 1.92 -1.54
C PHE A 45 0.32 1.29 -0.71
N VAL A 46 -0.01 0.74 0.45
CA VAL A 46 0.98 0.00 1.27
C VAL A 46 1.39 -1.26 0.48
N PRO A 47 2.67 -1.41 0.12
CA PRO A 47 3.09 -2.45 -0.81
C PRO A 47 3.30 -3.80 -0.11
N ASN A 48 2.79 -4.88 -0.70
CA ASN A 48 3.13 -6.27 -0.36
C ASN A 48 2.96 -6.63 1.14
N VAL A 49 1.86 -6.18 1.74
CA VAL A 49 1.51 -6.42 3.15
C VAL A 49 0.16 -7.11 3.25
N LEU A 50 -0.04 -7.86 4.34
CA LEU A 50 -1.34 -8.46 4.65
C LEU A 50 -2.31 -7.40 5.21
N LEU A 51 -3.63 -7.61 5.08
CA LEU A 51 -4.65 -6.72 5.63
C LEU A 51 -4.47 -6.51 7.14
N THR A 52 -3.99 -7.53 7.87
CA THR A 52 -3.69 -7.40 9.31
C THR A 52 -2.58 -6.37 9.58
N GLU A 53 -1.58 -6.26 8.71
CA GLU A 53 -0.51 -5.27 8.84
C GLU A 53 -1.02 -3.86 8.50
N VAL A 54 -1.87 -3.74 7.48
CA VAL A 54 -2.58 -2.50 7.14
C VAL A 54 -3.46 -2.02 8.30
N MET A 55 -4.16 -2.94 8.97
CA MET A 55 -4.96 -2.66 10.16
C MET A 55 -4.12 -2.10 11.31
N ASN A 56 -2.93 -2.66 11.54
CA ASN A 56 -2.01 -2.14 12.55
C ASN A 56 -1.52 -0.72 12.22
N ILE A 57 -1.21 -0.45 10.94
CA ILE A 57 -0.83 0.90 10.49
C ILE A 57 -1.99 1.87 10.70
N ALA A 58 -3.20 1.50 10.27
CA ALA A 58 -4.40 2.31 10.43
C ALA A 58 -4.74 2.61 11.89
N GLU A 59 -4.55 1.64 12.79
CA GLU A 59 -4.67 1.86 14.23
C GLU A 59 -3.64 2.86 14.75
N SER A 60 -2.38 2.73 14.33
CA SER A 60 -1.29 3.62 14.76
C SER A 60 -1.44 5.05 14.25
N GLU A 61 -1.97 5.23 13.04
CA GLU A 61 -2.21 6.54 12.43
C GLU A 61 -3.57 7.14 12.81
N GLY A 62 -4.45 6.36 13.46
CA GLY A 62 -5.81 6.79 13.78
C GLY A 62 -6.69 7.00 12.53
N LYS A 63 -6.37 6.33 11.42
CA LYS A 63 -7.05 6.46 10.13
C LYS A 63 -7.96 5.26 9.83
N LEU A 64 -8.88 5.46 8.89
CA LEU A 64 -9.60 4.37 8.23
C LEU A 64 -8.74 3.76 7.11
N ILE A 65 -9.14 2.59 6.63
CA ILE A 65 -8.50 1.89 5.52
C ILE A 65 -9.38 2.08 4.29
N TYR A 66 -8.79 2.55 3.19
CA TYR A 66 -9.39 2.45 1.86
C TYR A 66 -8.82 1.21 1.18
N MET A 67 -9.66 0.20 0.91
CA MET A 67 -9.24 -1.05 0.28
C MET A 67 -9.91 -1.20 -1.09
N ASP A 68 -9.10 -1.21 -2.16
CA ASP A 68 -9.52 -1.52 -3.52
C ASP A 68 -9.28 -3.00 -3.83
N VAL A 69 -10.35 -3.77 -3.90
CA VAL A 69 -10.32 -5.18 -4.28
C VAL A 69 -10.56 -5.34 -5.77
N ASN A 70 -9.60 -5.94 -6.47
CA ASN A 70 -9.53 -5.97 -7.93
C ASN A 70 -8.95 -7.29 -8.46
N ALA A 71 -8.73 -7.37 -9.78
CA ALA A 71 -8.02 -8.47 -10.44
C ALA A 71 -7.29 -7.97 -11.70
N LYS A 72 -6.24 -8.68 -12.13
CA LYS A 72 -5.46 -8.31 -13.33
C LYS A 72 -6.26 -8.30 -14.63
N TRP A 73 -7.30 -9.12 -14.75
CA TRP A 73 -8.17 -9.14 -15.94
C TRP A 73 -9.33 -8.14 -15.86
N CYS A 74 -9.53 -7.46 -14.73
CA CYS A 74 -10.63 -6.53 -14.53
C CYS A 74 -10.41 -5.20 -15.28
N THR A 75 -11.16 -4.99 -16.36
CA THR A 75 -11.08 -3.76 -17.16
C THR A 75 -11.47 -2.49 -16.38
N PRO A 76 -12.58 -2.44 -15.63
CA PRO A 76 -12.92 -1.26 -14.83
C PRO A 76 -11.86 -0.93 -13.77
N CYS A 77 -11.21 -1.93 -13.19
CA CYS A 77 -10.12 -1.75 -12.24
C CYS A 77 -8.89 -1.10 -12.89
N LYS A 78 -8.59 -1.44 -14.15
CA LYS A 78 -7.50 -0.80 -14.92
C LYS A 78 -7.81 0.66 -15.25
N MET A 79 -9.09 0.99 -15.51
CA MET A 79 -9.52 2.37 -15.71
C MET A 79 -9.27 3.19 -14.44
N MET A 80 -9.64 2.69 -13.26
CA MET A 80 -9.34 3.39 -12.00
C MET A 80 -7.83 3.60 -11.80
N GLN A 81 -7.01 2.58 -12.05
CA GLN A 81 -5.55 2.71 -11.96
C GLN A 81 -4.96 3.76 -12.91
N LYS A 82 -5.50 3.86 -14.13
CA LYS A 82 -4.98 4.76 -15.16
C LYS A 82 -5.46 6.19 -14.98
N ASP A 83 -6.74 6.37 -14.67
CA ASP A 83 -7.41 7.66 -14.78
C ASP A 83 -7.70 8.27 -13.40
N VAL A 84 -8.09 7.46 -12.41
CA VAL A 84 -8.52 7.94 -11.09
C VAL A 84 -7.34 8.03 -10.13
N TYR A 85 -6.50 7.01 -10.07
CA TYR A 85 -5.36 6.99 -9.14
C TYR A 85 -4.13 7.75 -9.64
N THR A 86 -4.19 8.31 -10.85
CA THR A 86 -3.15 9.22 -11.38
C THR A 86 -3.56 10.69 -11.26
N ASP A 87 -4.82 10.98 -10.93
CA ASP A 87 -5.29 12.31 -10.64
C ASP A 87 -4.73 12.83 -9.31
N THR A 88 -4.34 14.10 -9.29
CA THR A 88 -3.65 14.68 -8.13
C THR A 88 -4.61 14.92 -6.97
N GLU A 89 -5.80 15.45 -7.23
CA GLU A 89 -6.77 15.82 -6.20
C GLU A 89 -7.28 14.56 -5.49
N THR A 90 -7.67 13.55 -6.28
CA THR A 90 -8.13 12.26 -5.77
C THR A 90 -7.04 11.55 -4.97
N ALA A 91 -5.81 11.51 -5.48
CA ALA A 91 -4.71 10.85 -4.79
C ALA A 91 -4.32 11.57 -3.49
N GLN A 92 -4.28 12.90 -3.49
CA GLN A 92 -4.01 13.67 -2.28
C GLN A 92 -5.07 13.42 -1.22
N PHE A 93 -6.36 13.48 -1.61
CA PHE A 93 -7.46 13.20 -0.70
C PHE A 93 -7.34 11.80 -0.07
N LEU A 94 -7.05 10.76 -0.86
CA LEU A 94 -6.89 9.40 -0.34
C LEU A 94 -5.68 9.28 0.59
N ASN A 95 -4.54 9.83 0.20
CA ASN A 95 -3.29 9.75 0.98
C ASN A 95 -3.37 10.49 2.33
N GLU A 96 -4.11 11.60 2.38
CA GLU A 96 -4.29 12.39 3.61
C GLU A 96 -5.22 11.69 4.60
N ASN A 97 -6.27 11.02 4.12
CA ASN A 97 -7.37 10.56 4.97
C ASN A 97 -7.35 9.06 5.29
N PHE A 98 -6.65 8.24 4.50
CA PHE A 98 -6.71 6.78 4.60
C PHE A 98 -5.34 6.13 4.58
N VAL A 99 -5.28 4.93 5.15
CA VAL A 99 -4.26 3.94 4.79
C VAL A 99 -4.79 3.20 3.57
N ASN A 100 -4.13 3.37 2.42
CA ASN A 100 -4.61 2.81 1.16
C ASN A 100 -4.06 1.39 0.96
N HIS A 101 -4.95 0.44 0.66
CA HIS A 101 -4.63 -0.95 0.44
C HIS A 101 -5.21 -1.43 -0.89
N TYR A 102 -4.43 -2.22 -1.60
CA TYR A 102 -4.78 -2.75 -2.91
C TYR A 102 -4.69 -4.27 -2.84
N VAL A 103 -5.77 -4.96 -3.21
CA VAL A 103 -5.88 -6.42 -3.13
C VAL A 103 -6.22 -6.99 -4.49
N ASP A 104 -5.38 -7.87 -5.00
CA ASP A 104 -5.69 -8.70 -6.17
C ASP A 104 -6.29 -10.03 -5.70
N VAL A 105 -7.55 -10.31 -6.04
CA VAL A 105 -8.29 -11.50 -5.55
C VAL A 105 -7.75 -12.83 -6.08
N GLU A 106 -6.79 -12.82 -7.00
CA GLU A 106 -6.24 -14.04 -7.60
C GLU A 106 -4.93 -14.52 -6.95
N VAL A 107 -4.32 -13.72 -6.08
CA VAL A 107 -3.00 -13.99 -5.52
C VAL A 107 -2.95 -13.71 -4.02
N ASP A 108 -1.94 -14.27 -3.36
CA ASP A 108 -1.67 -14.08 -1.92
C ASP A 108 -2.92 -14.33 -1.05
N GLU A 109 -3.29 -13.41 -0.17
CA GLU A 109 -4.50 -13.50 0.67
C GLU A 109 -5.80 -13.07 -0.07
N GLY A 110 -5.70 -12.65 -1.32
CA GLY A 110 -6.82 -12.17 -2.13
C GLY A 110 -8.00 -13.15 -2.23
N PRO A 111 -7.78 -14.47 -2.46
CA PRO A 111 -8.85 -15.46 -2.45
C PRO A 111 -9.59 -15.55 -1.11
N ASP A 112 -8.87 -15.45 0.00
CA ASP A 112 -9.44 -15.47 1.34
C ASP A 112 -10.23 -14.19 1.62
N ILE A 113 -9.69 -13.02 1.25
CA ILE A 113 -10.39 -11.73 1.33
C ILE A 113 -11.69 -11.79 0.52
N LYS A 114 -11.67 -12.34 -0.71
CA LYS A 114 -12.86 -12.50 -1.54
C LYS A 114 -13.94 -13.32 -0.83
N LEU A 115 -13.55 -14.41 -0.14
CA LEU A 115 -14.48 -15.26 0.60
C LEU A 115 -15.02 -14.57 1.85
N ILE A 116 -14.12 -14.01 2.68
CA ILE A 116 -14.45 -13.36 3.97
C ILE A 116 -15.38 -12.17 3.76
N PHE A 117 -15.09 -11.32 2.78
CA PHE A 117 -15.90 -10.14 2.47
C PHE A 117 -17.05 -10.42 1.49
N ASN A 118 -17.22 -11.68 1.07
CA ASN A 118 -18.28 -12.13 0.16
C ASN A 118 -18.34 -11.28 -1.12
N ILE A 119 -17.22 -11.18 -1.84
CA ILE A 119 -17.05 -10.30 -3.00
C ILE A 119 -17.46 -11.00 -4.30
N HIS A 120 -18.45 -10.43 -4.98
CA HIS A 120 -19.00 -10.94 -6.25
C HIS A 120 -18.77 -10.02 -7.45
N VAL A 121 -18.39 -8.76 -7.22
CA VAL A 121 -18.22 -7.71 -8.23
C VAL A 121 -16.82 -7.11 -8.12
N LEU A 122 -16.20 -6.72 -9.24
CA LEU A 122 -14.91 -6.03 -9.26
C LEU A 122 -14.95 -4.73 -10.09
N PRO A 123 -14.25 -3.66 -9.65
CA PRO A 123 -13.65 -3.55 -8.32
C PRO A 123 -14.73 -3.53 -7.23
N THR A 124 -14.39 -3.93 -6.02
CA THR A 124 -15.18 -3.60 -4.83
C THR A 124 -14.33 -2.72 -3.93
N LEU A 125 -14.87 -1.55 -3.58
CA LEU A 125 -14.20 -0.53 -2.81
C LEU A 125 -14.74 -0.58 -1.38
N PHE A 126 -13.84 -0.74 -0.43
CA PHE A 126 -14.17 -0.80 0.98
C PHE A 126 -13.59 0.38 1.74
N ILE A 127 -14.37 0.88 2.69
CA ILE A 127 -13.85 1.63 3.82
C ILE A 127 -13.96 0.73 5.04
N LEU A 128 -12.81 0.38 5.61
CA LEU A 128 -12.73 -0.42 6.83
C LEU A 128 -12.20 0.44 7.98
N ASP A 129 -12.60 0.11 9.20
CA ASP A 129 -11.90 0.62 10.38
C ASP A 129 -10.62 -0.15 10.68
N SER A 130 -9.86 0.32 11.66
CA SER A 130 -8.60 -0.31 12.08
C SER A 130 -8.78 -1.70 12.70
N LYS A 131 -10.01 -2.17 12.93
CA LYS A 131 -10.34 -3.53 13.38
C LYS A 131 -10.84 -4.41 12.23
N GLY A 132 -10.76 -3.93 10.99
CA GLY A 132 -11.19 -4.66 9.79
C GLY A 132 -12.71 -4.70 9.60
N ARG A 133 -13.47 -3.90 10.38
CA ARG A 133 -14.93 -3.85 10.25
C ARG A 133 -15.33 -2.96 9.09
N GLU A 134 -16.30 -3.41 8.32
CA GLU A 134 -16.84 -2.65 7.18
C GLU A 134 -17.60 -1.40 7.67
N VAL A 135 -17.09 -0.23 7.32
CA VAL A 135 -17.77 1.06 7.51
C VAL A 135 -18.69 1.32 6.32
N SER A 136 -18.17 1.13 5.11
CA SER A 136 -18.87 1.33 3.85
C SER A 136 -18.32 0.42 2.76
N ARG A 137 -19.17 0.08 1.78
CA ARG A 137 -18.83 -0.70 0.59
C ARG A 137 -19.44 -0.06 -0.65
N HIS A 138 -18.71 -0.11 -1.75
CA HIS A 138 -19.22 0.21 -3.08
C HIS A 138 -18.79 -0.87 -4.07
N GLU A 139 -19.73 -1.38 -4.86
CA GLU A 139 -19.46 -2.37 -5.91
C GLU A 139 -19.41 -1.68 -7.28
N GLY A 140 -18.31 -1.88 -8.01
CA GLY A 140 -18.04 -1.25 -9.29
C GLY A 140 -17.04 -0.10 -9.20
N ALA A 141 -16.66 0.41 -10.37
CA ALA A 141 -15.69 1.49 -10.46
C ALA A 141 -16.34 2.85 -10.17
N LEU A 142 -15.63 3.68 -9.41
CA LEU A 142 -15.97 5.09 -9.19
C LEU A 142 -14.95 6.00 -9.86
N TYR A 143 -15.42 7.13 -10.37
CA TYR A 143 -14.57 8.17 -10.93
C TYR A 143 -14.35 9.30 -9.90
N HIS A 144 -13.28 10.08 -10.06
CA HIS A 144 -12.78 11.15 -9.19
C HIS A 144 -13.75 11.65 -8.09
N HIS A 145 -14.77 12.41 -8.49
CA HIS A 145 -15.74 13.03 -7.58
C HIS A 145 -16.55 12.00 -6.79
N ASP A 146 -17.03 10.94 -7.44
CA ASP A 146 -17.86 9.94 -6.78
C ASP A 146 -17.04 9.08 -5.82
N LEU A 147 -15.76 8.82 -6.14
CA LEU A 147 -14.84 8.15 -5.24
C LEU A 147 -14.60 8.99 -3.98
N MET A 148 -14.28 10.28 -4.14
CA MET A 148 -14.08 11.19 -3.01
C MET A 148 -15.37 11.34 -2.17
N ASN A 149 -16.54 11.40 -2.80
CA ASN A 149 -17.82 11.46 -2.08
C ASN A 149 -18.12 10.19 -1.29
N PHE A 150 -17.89 9.01 -1.89
CA PHE A 150 -18.02 7.73 -1.19
C PHE A 150 -17.14 7.68 0.05
N CYS A 151 -15.87 8.06 -0.10
CA CYS A 151 -14.90 8.09 1.01
C CYS A 151 -15.27 9.13 2.07
N ASN A 152 -15.64 10.35 1.68
CA ASN A 152 -16.03 11.42 2.60
C ASN A 152 -17.30 11.07 3.39
N ALA A 153 -18.29 10.48 2.74
CA ALA A 153 -19.50 9.99 3.41
C ALA A 153 -19.16 8.94 4.48
N ALA A 154 -18.20 8.05 4.20
CA ALA A 154 -17.74 7.06 5.17
C ALA A 154 -17.01 7.71 6.37
N LEU A 155 -16.19 8.74 6.15
CA LEU A 155 -15.54 9.51 7.22
C LEU A 155 -16.56 10.16 8.15
N ILE A 156 -17.57 10.82 7.59
CA ILE A 156 -18.66 11.45 8.36
C ILE A 156 -19.42 10.39 9.16
N LYS A 157 -19.85 9.31 8.50
CA LYS A 157 -20.57 8.20 9.13
C LYS A 157 -19.78 7.60 10.31
N TYR A 158 -18.48 7.39 10.13
CA TYR A 158 -17.63 6.80 11.17
C TYR A 158 -17.40 7.75 12.34
N ARG A 159 -17.26 9.06 12.08
CA ARG A 159 -17.12 10.07 13.12
C ARG A 159 -18.39 10.19 13.96
N ASP A 160 -19.55 10.23 13.32
CA ASP A 160 -20.84 10.50 13.99
C ASP A 160 -21.41 9.25 14.70
N GLY A 161 -20.90 8.05 14.39
CA GLY A 161 -21.26 6.79 15.03
C GLY A 161 -20.33 6.34 16.16
N LYS A 162 -19.30 7.13 16.50
CA LYS A 162 -18.49 6.99 17.71
C LYS A 162 -19.09 7.80 18.85
#